data_AF-A0A2V6BG16-F1
#
_entry.id   AF-A0A2V6BG16-F1
#
_cell.length_a   1.000
_cell.length_b   1.000
_cell.length_c   1.000
_cell.angle_alpha   90.00
_cell.angle_beta   90.00
_cell.angle_gamma   90.00
#
_symmetry.space_group_name_H-M   'P 1'
#
loop_
_entity.id
_entity.type
_entity.pdbx_description
1 polymer ?
#
loop_
_entity_poly.entity_id
_entity_poly.type
_entity_poly.pdbx_seq_one_letter_code
_entity_poly.pdbx_strand_id
1 'polypeptide(L)'
;MMIRFAIVPVLLALNFSMCKKHETVSQNPQSSGASGSPAATTVTPVAAASPKITKPVVDQTAQAIIFCYHLLVDKVRYPGTEITPAAFEAQMKELNDHGITVISM
;
A
#
# COMPACT_ATOMS: atom_id res chain seq x y z
N MET A 1 -12.47 43.30 -24.19
CA MET A 1 -11.80 42.02 -23.90
C MET A 1 -11.55 41.89 -22.39
N MET A 2 -12.60 41.93 -21.56
CA MET A 2 -12.47 41.98 -20.08
C MET A 2 -13.41 41.03 -19.33
N ILE A 3 -14.04 40.07 -20.02
CA ILE A 3 -15.00 39.13 -19.39
C ILE A 3 -14.34 37.77 -19.08
N ARG A 4 -13.10 37.55 -19.54
CA ARG A 4 -12.41 36.24 -19.41
C ARG A 4 -11.58 36.05 -18.13
N PHE A 5 -11.44 37.07 -17.28
CA PHE A 5 -10.59 37.00 -16.08
C PHE A 5 -11.35 36.90 -14.75
N ALA A 6 -12.69 36.92 -14.76
CA ALA A 6 -13.50 36.88 -13.55
C ALA A 6 -13.94 35.46 -13.11
N ILE A 7 -13.70 34.43 -13.92
CA ILE A 7 -14.17 33.06 -13.63
C ILE A 7 -13.22 32.32 -12.66
N VAL A 8 -11.92 32.61 -12.73
CA VAL A 8 -10.88 31.94 -11.94
C VAL A 8 -10.99 32.22 -10.42
N PRO A 9 -11.24 33.46 -9.95
CA PRO A 9 -11.34 33.74 -8.51
C PRO A 9 -12.59 33.12 -7.86
N VAL A 10 -13.69 33.01 -8.60
CA VAL A 10 -14.98 32.50 -8.10
C VAL A 10 -14.92 31.00 -7.82
N LEU A 11 -14.25 30.22 -8.67
CA LEU A 11 -14.05 28.79 -8.46
C LEU A 11 -13.12 28.48 -7.27
N LEU A 12 -12.16 29.36 -6.97
CA LEU A 12 -11.24 29.18 -5.85
C LEU A 12 -11.94 29.39 -4.49
N ALA A 13 -12.86 30.35 -4.40
CA ALA A 13 -13.60 30.65 -3.16
C ALA A 13 -14.58 29.53 -2.74
N LEU A 14 -15.13 28.78 -3.70
CA LEU A 14 -16.07 27.68 -3.43
C LEU A 14 -15.40 26.44 -2.82
N ASN A 15 -14.10 26.23 -3.05
CA ASN A 15 -13.39 25.05 -2.54
C ASN A 15 -12.98 25.15 -1.06
N PHE A 16 -12.87 26.36 -0.49
CA PHE A 16 -12.50 26.53 0.93
C PHE A 16 -13.67 26.35 1.92
N SER A 17 -14.91 26.24 1.44
CA SER A 17 -16.10 26.11 2.31
C SER A 17 -16.33 24.69 2.86
N MET A 18 -15.57 23.68 2.41
CA MET A 18 -15.73 22.27 2.83
C MET A 18 -14.55 21.73 3.67
N CYS A 19 -13.82 22.58 4.39
CA CYS A 19 -12.93 22.12 5.46
C CYS A 19 -13.75 21.87 6.75
N LYS A 20 -14.56 20.80 6.78
CA LYS A 20 -15.05 20.26 8.05
C LYS A 20 -13.94 19.44 8.70
N LYS A 21 -13.34 20.02 9.73
CA LYS A 21 -12.42 19.39 10.67
C LYS A 21 -13.13 18.22 11.34
N HIS A 22 -12.73 16.98 11.03
CA HIS A 22 -13.19 15.81 11.77
C HIS A 22 -12.15 15.49 12.85
N GLU A 23 -12.52 15.77 14.09
CA GLU A 23 -11.75 15.44 15.28
C GLU A 23 -12.02 13.97 15.60
N THR A 24 -11.02 13.10 15.43
CA THR A 24 -11.10 11.72 15.92
C THR A 24 -10.13 11.56 17.08
N VAL A 25 -10.73 11.52 18.26
CA VAL A 25 -10.15 11.24 19.56
C VAL A 25 -9.38 9.90 19.56
N SER A 26 -8.15 9.97 20.06
CA SER A 26 -7.29 8.85 20.41
C SER A 26 -7.85 8.08 21.62
N GLN A 27 -8.06 6.77 21.48
CA GLN A 27 -8.18 5.85 22.62
C GLN A 27 -7.41 4.56 22.36
N ASN A 28 -6.18 4.52 22.89
CA ASN A 28 -5.48 3.30 23.28
C ASN A 28 -5.84 3.01 24.74
N PRO A 29 -6.23 1.77 25.08
CA PRO A 29 -5.90 1.23 26.38
C PRO A 29 -5.05 -0.03 26.25
N GLN A 30 -3.78 0.16 26.62
CA GLN A 30 -2.87 -0.87 27.10
C GLN A 30 -3.47 -1.53 28.34
N SER A 31 -3.40 -2.87 28.43
CA SER A 31 -3.51 -3.56 29.71
C SER A 31 -2.45 -4.65 29.81
N SER A 32 -1.59 -4.47 30.81
CA SER A 32 -0.50 -5.34 31.24
C SER A 32 -1.02 -6.36 32.27
N GLY A 33 -0.40 -7.53 32.37
CA GLY A 33 -0.55 -8.38 33.56
C GLY A 33 0.07 -9.77 33.41
N ALA A 34 1.08 -10.07 34.23
CA ALA A 34 2.03 -11.17 34.10
C ALA A 34 1.81 -12.33 35.11
N SER A 35 2.40 -13.51 34.83
CA SER A 35 2.90 -14.55 35.77
C SER A 35 3.42 -15.73 34.92
N GLY A 36 4.51 -16.47 35.18
CA GLY A 36 5.54 -16.56 36.19
C GLY A 36 6.56 -17.66 35.75
N SER A 37 7.80 -17.58 36.24
CA SER A 37 9.00 -18.45 36.01
C SER A 37 8.79 -19.98 36.14
N PRO A 38 9.70 -20.92 35.70
CA PRO A 38 11.16 -20.86 35.88
C PRO A 38 12.06 -21.33 34.70
N ALA A 39 13.35 -21.07 34.90
CA ALA A 39 14.47 -21.23 33.99
C ALA A 39 14.76 -22.67 33.51
N ALA A 40 15.19 -22.77 32.25
CA ALA A 40 16.04 -23.85 31.77
C ALA A 40 17.07 -23.25 30.80
N THR A 41 18.35 -23.37 31.16
CA THR A 41 19.48 -22.97 30.34
C THR A 41 19.61 -23.92 29.16
N THR A 42 19.07 -23.53 28.01
CA THR A 42 19.33 -24.21 26.73
C THR A 42 20.16 -23.31 25.85
N VAL A 43 21.28 -23.86 25.40
CA VAL A 43 22.24 -23.29 24.45
C VAL A 43 21.49 -22.68 23.25
N THR A 44 21.58 -21.36 23.11
CA THR A 44 20.99 -20.65 21.98
C THR A 44 21.86 -20.88 20.73
N PRO A 45 21.34 -21.51 19.67
CA PRO A 45 21.94 -21.30 18.36
C PRO A 45 21.76 -19.80 18.04
N VAL A 46 22.80 -19.16 17.51
CA VAL A 46 22.70 -17.80 16.97
C VAL A 46 21.71 -17.87 15.81
N ALA A 47 20.44 -17.59 16.11
CA ALA A 47 19.42 -17.43 15.12
C ALA A 47 19.79 -16.20 14.29
N ALA A 48 20.12 -16.42 13.01
CA ALA A 48 20.21 -15.34 12.05
C ALA A 48 18.93 -14.51 12.16
N ALA A 49 19.06 -13.21 12.41
CA ALA A 49 17.93 -12.31 12.52
C ALA A 49 17.08 -12.44 11.27
N SER A 50 15.92 -13.07 11.39
CA SER A 50 14.95 -13.11 10.31
C SER A 50 14.59 -11.66 9.99
N PRO A 51 14.61 -11.24 8.72
CA PRO A 51 14.23 -9.88 8.36
C PRO A 51 12.85 -9.63 8.94
N LYS A 52 12.75 -8.62 9.81
CA LYS A 52 11.48 -8.24 10.41
C LYS A 52 10.63 -7.72 9.26
N ILE A 53 9.73 -8.56 8.75
CA ILE A 53 8.79 -8.19 7.70
C ILE A 53 7.81 -7.21 8.35
N THR A 54 8.15 -5.93 8.30
CA THR A 54 7.22 -4.86 8.63
C THR A 54 6.20 -4.80 7.51
N LYS A 55 4.91 -4.92 7.85
CA LYS A 55 3.83 -4.75 6.89
C LYS A 55 4.02 -3.39 6.19
N PRO A 56 3.99 -3.34 4.84
CA PRO A 56 4.02 -2.08 4.12
C PRO A 56 2.90 -1.17 4.63
N VAL A 57 3.23 0.08 4.95
CA VAL A 57 2.22 1.09 5.30
C VAL A 57 1.59 1.53 3.99
N VAL A 58 0.35 1.09 3.74
CA VAL A 58 -0.41 1.42 2.53
C VAL A 58 -1.27 2.65 2.81
N ASP A 59 -1.06 3.71 2.02
CA ASP A 59 -1.96 4.86 1.99
C ASP A 59 -3.33 4.45 1.41
N GLN A 60 -4.36 4.50 2.24
CA GLN A 60 -5.73 4.12 1.87
C GLN A 60 -6.45 5.20 1.05
N THR A 61 -5.84 6.37 0.85
CA THR A 61 -6.37 7.46 0.02
C THR A 61 -5.75 7.53 -1.37
N ALA A 62 -4.72 6.70 -1.63
CA ALA A 62 -4.07 6.61 -2.92
C ALA A 62 -4.98 6.01 -4.00
N GLN A 63 -4.70 6.32 -5.27
CA GLN A 63 -5.36 5.67 -6.39
C GLN A 63 -4.96 4.20 -6.45
N ALA A 64 -5.94 3.32 -6.59
CA ALA A 64 -5.72 1.89 -6.78
C ALA A 64 -5.78 1.55 -8.28
N ILE A 65 -4.85 0.71 -8.73
CA ILE A 65 -4.82 0.15 -10.08
C ILE A 65 -5.02 -1.36 -9.96
N ILE A 66 -5.93 -1.92 -10.76
CA ILE A 66 -6.24 -3.35 -10.76
C ILE A 66 -5.61 -3.98 -12.01
N PHE A 67 -4.68 -4.90 -11.81
CA PHE A 67 -4.07 -5.67 -12.90
C PHE A 67 -4.86 -6.96 -13.16
N CYS A 68 -5.53 -7.03 -14.31
CA CYS A 68 -6.37 -8.16 -14.71
C CYS A 68 -5.59 -9.20 -15.55
N TYR A 69 -4.75 -10.00 -14.91
CA TYR A 69 -4.09 -11.13 -15.56
C TYR A 69 -5.08 -12.28 -15.79
N HIS A 70 -5.04 -12.92 -16.97
CA HIS A 70 -5.88 -14.10 -17.24
C HIS A 70 -5.07 -15.39 -17.17
N LEU A 71 -4.05 -15.55 -18.02
CA LEU A 71 -3.25 -16.78 -18.10
C LEU A 71 -1.75 -16.48 -18.13
N LEU A 72 -0.99 -17.25 -17.34
CA LEU A 72 0.47 -17.33 -17.43
C LEU A 72 0.83 -18.55 -18.29
N VAL A 73 1.51 -18.33 -19.42
CA VAL A 73 1.86 -19.38 -20.38
C VAL A 73 3.29 -19.21 -20.89
N ASP A 74 3.98 -20.31 -21.20
CA ASP A 74 5.37 -20.24 -21.69
C ASP A 74 5.47 -19.58 -23.08
N LYS A 75 4.43 -19.77 -23.91
CA LYS A 75 4.36 -19.22 -25.26
C LYS A 75 3.01 -18.54 -25.49
N VAL A 76 3.05 -17.23 -25.65
CA VAL A 76 1.87 -16.40 -25.94
C VAL A 76 1.34 -16.70 -27.35
N ARG A 77 0.04 -16.96 -27.42
CA ARG A 77 -0.77 -17.04 -28.65
C ARG A 77 -1.81 -15.92 -28.71
N TYR A 78 -2.32 -15.51 -27.55
CA TYR A 78 -3.34 -14.47 -27.42
C TYR A 78 -2.83 -13.33 -26.51
N PRO A 79 -2.15 -12.31 -27.07
CA PRO A 79 -1.44 -11.29 -26.28
C PRO A 79 -2.33 -10.40 -25.41
N GLY A 80 -3.65 -10.41 -25.61
CA GLY A 80 -4.59 -9.67 -24.76
C GLY A 80 -4.94 -10.38 -23.44
N THR A 81 -4.68 -11.69 -23.34
CA THR A 81 -5.10 -12.52 -22.20
C THR A 81 -3.96 -13.39 -21.66
N GLU A 82 -2.89 -13.55 -22.42
CA GLU A 82 -1.77 -14.42 -22.07
C GLU A 82 -0.49 -13.60 -21.85
N ILE A 83 0.24 -13.93 -20.79
CA ILE A 83 1.55 -13.35 -20.46
C ILE A 83 2.54 -14.47 -20.12
N THR A 84 3.82 -14.26 -20.42
CA THR A 84 4.85 -15.20 -19.95
C THR A 84 5.18 -14.96 -18.48
N PRO A 85 5.61 -15.99 -17.73
CA PRO A 85 6.05 -15.80 -16.35
C PRO A 85 7.14 -14.73 -16.22
N ALA A 86 8.12 -14.71 -17.12
CA ALA A 86 9.19 -13.71 -17.14
C ALA A 86 8.67 -12.28 -17.34
N ALA A 87 7.66 -12.08 -18.19
CA ALA A 87 7.07 -10.77 -18.39
C ALA A 87 6.22 -10.33 -17.19
N PHE A 88 5.52 -11.26 -16.54
CA PHE A 88 4.81 -10.99 -15.29
C PHE A 88 5.77 -10.56 -14.18
N GLU A 89 6.87 -11.29 -13.99
CA GLU A 89 7.90 -10.96 -13.00
C GLU A 89 8.56 -9.60 -13.28
N ALA A 90 8.83 -9.29 -14.56
CA ALA A 90 9.34 -7.99 -14.96
C ALA A 90 8.36 -6.85 -14.59
N GLN A 91 7.06 -7.05 -14.80
CA GLN A 91 6.04 -6.08 -14.39
C GLN A 91 5.99 -5.93 -12.86
N MET A 92 6.04 -7.02 -12.09
CA MET A 92 6.09 -6.95 -10.62
C MET A 92 7.35 -6.23 -10.12
N LYS A 93 8.49 -6.45 -10.79
CA LYS A 93 9.73 -5.76 -10.51
C LYS A 93 9.60 -4.25 -10.79
N GLU A 94 9.02 -3.87 -11.91
CA GLU A 94 8.78 -2.47 -12.25
C GLU A 94 7.89 -1.79 -11.21
N LEU A 95 6.78 -2.42 -10.80
CA LEU A 95 5.93 -1.89 -9.72
C LEU A 95 6.72 -1.64 -8.44
N ASN A 96 7.56 -2.61 -8.04
CA ASN A 96 8.40 -2.48 -6.86
C ASN A 96 9.46 -1.38 -7.00
N ASP A 97 10.14 -1.30 -8.15
CA ASP A 97 11.16 -0.28 -8.42
C ASP A 97 10.57 1.15 -8.43
N HIS A 98 9.29 1.28 -8.79
CA HIS A 98 8.52 2.52 -8.71
C HIS A 98 7.90 2.78 -7.32
N GLY A 99 8.13 1.93 -6.33
CA GLY A 99 7.58 2.08 -4.98
C GLY A 99 6.07 1.85 -4.89
N ILE A 100 5.47 1.18 -5.87
CA ILE A 100 4.04 0.85 -5.88
C ILE A 100 3.83 -0.37 -4.99
N THR A 101 2.97 -0.23 -3.99
CA THR A 101 2.64 -1.34 -3.09
C THR A 101 1.57 -2.23 -3.70
N VAL A 102 1.89 -3.51 -3.91
CA VAL A 102 0.92 -4.53 -4.33
C VAL A 102 0.17 -5.02 -3.11
N ILE A 103 -1.16 -4.94 -3.17
CA ILE A 103 -2.07 -5.42 -2.11
C ILE A 103 -2.95 -6.53 -2.66
N SER A 104 -3.30 -7.50 -1.80
CA SER A 104 -4.39 -8.44 -2.10
C SER A 104 -5.73 -7.73 -1.94
N MET A 105 -6.74 -8.21 -2.68
CA MET A 105 -8.14 -7.90 -2.39
C MET A 105 -8.59 -8.56 -1.09
#